data_AF-A0A7C0YDH8-F1
#
_entry.id   AF-A0A7C0YDH8-F1
#
_cell.length_a   1.000
_cell.length_b   1.000
_cell.length_c   1.000
_cell.angle_alpha   90.00
_cell.angle_beta   90.00
_cell.angle_gamma   90.00
#
_symmetry.space_group_name_H-M   'P 1'
#
loop_
_entity.id
_entity.type
_entity.pdbx_description
1 polymer ?
#
loop_
_entity_poly.entity_id
_entity_poly.type
_entity_poly.pdbx_seq_one_letter_code
_entity_poly.pdbx_strand_id
1 'polypeptide(L)'
;MSKKVRLGDRDVMVKELTVAQVRQLLDEFERPGEVHVLDMMFEEAPAMALSMSTGLEVAELEEYSPSELEPLKEAFLETNPFFVRLVKRLSRIGREALKNSIEESAG
;
A
#
# COMPACT_ATOMS: atom_id res chain seq x y z
N MET A 1 -9.49 8.72 -10.84
CA MET A 1 -10.80 8.18 -10.40
C MET A 1 -11.01 8.43 -8.90
N SER A 2 -12.23 8.34 -8.39
CA SER A 2 -12.48 8.38 -6.94
C SER A 2 -13.70 7.56 -6.54
N LYS A 3 -13.67 6.95 -5.36
CA LYS A 3 -14.76 6.16 -4.77
C LYS A 3 -15.01 6.60 -3.33
N LYS A 4 -16.27 6.72 -2.95
CA LYS A 4 -16.69 7.03 -1.57
C LYS A 4 -16.89 5.72 -0.81
N VAL A 5 -16.35 5.63 0.40
CA VAL A 5 -16.47 4.45 1.27
C VAL A 5 -16.82 4.89 2.69
N ARG A 6 -17.55 4.06 3.43
CA ARG A 6 -17.82 4.27 4.85
C ARG A 6 -16.70 3.64 5.67
N LEU A 7 -16.08 4.41 6.55
CA LEU A 7 -15.06 3.96 7.48
C LEU A 7 -15.52 4.29 8.90
N GLY A 8 -15.96 3.27 9.66
CA GLY A 8 -16.71 3.46 10.89
C GLY A 8 -17.97 4.30 10.64
N ASP A 9 -18.06 5.46 11.29
CA ASP A 9 -19.20 6.38 11.16
C ASP A 9 -19.00 7.51 10.14
N ARG A 10 -17.82 7.60 9.50
CA ARG A 10 -17.51 8.69 8.56
C ARG A 10 -17.37 8.22 7.12
N ASP A 11 -17.76 9.08 6.19
CA ASP A 11 -17.51 8.84 4.78
C ASP A 11 -16.12 9.35 4.38
N VAL A 12 -15.34 8.50 3.71
CA VAL A 12 -13.99 8.78 3.20
C VAL A 12 -13.98 8.71 1.68
N MET A 13 -13.22 9.59 1.03
CA MET A 13 -13.04 9.56 -0.42
C MET A 13 -11.68 8.96 -0.78
N VAL A 14 -11.71 7.78 -1.38
CA VAL A 14 -10.54 7.12 -1.96
C VAL A 14 -10.31 7.68 -3.35
N LYS A 15 -9.09 8.12 -3.64
CA LYS A 15 -8.69 8.71 -4.92
C LYS A 15 -7.60 7.87 -5.59
N GLU A 16 -7.60 7.91 -6.91
CA GLU A 16 -6.53 7.32 -7.69
C GLU A 16 -5.23 8.08 -7.42
N LEU A 17 -4.17 7.34 -7.12
CA LEU A 17 -2.83 7.89 -6.91
C LEU A 17 -2.30 8.45 -8.22
N THR A 18 -1.81 9.67 -8.15
CA THR A 18 -1.07 10.28 -9.26
C THR A 18 0.29 9.63 -9.42
N VAL A 19 0.88 9.72 -10.61
CA VAL A 19 2.26 9.26 -10.86
C VAL A 19 3.26 9.90 -9.88
N ALA A 20 3.03 11.16 -9.50
CA ALA A 20 3.86 11.86 -8.52
C ALA A 20 3.81 11.20 -7.13
N GLN A 21 2.62 10.82 -6.67
CA GLN A 21 2.44 10.11 -5.40
C GLN A 21 3.02 8.69 -5.47
N VAL A 22 2.85 7.98 -6.59
CA VAL A 22 3.46 6.66 -6.79
C VAL A 22 4.99 6.74 -6.71
N ARG A 23 5.61 7.74 -7.34
CA ARG A 23 7.06 7.97 -7.22
C ARG A 23 7.46 8.20 -5.76
N GLN A 24 6.73 9.06 -5.04
CA GLN A 24 7.00 9.34 -3.63
C GLN A 24 6.92 8.07 -2.76
N LEU A 25 5.97 7.17 -3.04
CA LEU A 25 5.87 5.88 -2.34
C LEU A 25 7.09 4.98 -2.61
N LEU A 26 7.59 4.95 -3.86
CA LEU A 26 8.79 4.18 -4.19
C LEU A 26 10.03 4.74 -3.49
N ASP A 27 10.18 6.06 -3.47
CA ASP A 27 11.28 6.73 -2.77
C ASP A 27 11.24 6.42 -1.26
N GLU A 28 10.05 6.25 -0.68
CA GLU A 28 9.89 5.87 0.73
C GLU A 28 10.28 4.40 0.98
N PHE A 29 9.96 3.48 0.06
CA PHE A 29 10.36 2.07 0.18
C PHE A 29 11.87 1.85 0.09
N GLU A 30 12.62 2.76 -0.54
CA GLU A 30 14.08 2.71 -0.59
C GLU A 30 14.73 3.17 0.72
N ARG A 31 14.00 3.89 1.58
CA ARG A 31 14.55 4.35 2.85
C ARG A 31 14.62 3.21 3.86
N PRO A 32 15.73 3.09 4.61
CA PRO A 32 15.77 2.20 5.76
C PRO A 32 14.72 2.66 6.77
N GLY A 33 13.77 1.78 7.09
CA GLY A 33 12.68 2.07 8.00
C GLY A 33 12.05 0.79 8.55
N GLU A 34 11.29 0.93 9.62
CA GLU A 34 10.49 -0.17 10.16
C GLU A 34 9.28 -0.41 9.26
N VAL A 35 8.95 -1.68 9.03
CA VAL A 35 7.73 -2.07 8.31
C VAL A 35 6.54 -1.72 9.19
N HIS A 36 5.59 -0.94 8.66
CA HIS A 36 4.40 -0.57 9.40
C HIS A 36 3.49 -1.79 9.62
N VAL A 37 2.82 -1.88 10.76
CA VAL A 37 1.94 -3.04 11.05
C VAL A 37 0.84 -3.19 10.00
N LEU A 38 0.26 -2.07 9.54
CA LEU A 38 -0.73 -2.06 8.46
C LEU A 38 -0.17 -2.61 7.13
N ASP A 39 1.12 -2.43 6.83
CA ASP A 39 1.74 -2.99 5.62
C ASP A 39 1.83 -4.53 5.70
N MET A 40 2.00 -5.07 6.91
CA MET A 40 1.99 -6.52 7.14
C MET A 40 0.58 -7.12 7.05
N MET A 41 -0.45 -6.33 7.38
CA MET A 41 -1.85 -6.76 7.35
C MET A 41 -2.48 -6.61 5.96
N PHE A 42 -2.04 -5.62 5.19
CA PHE A 42 -2.60 -5.24 3.90
C PHE A 42 -1.52 -5.17 2.82
N GLU A 43 -1.02 -6.34 2.40
CA GLU A 43 0.11 -6.49 1.47
C GLU A 43 -0.01 -5.66 0.16
N GLU A 44 -1.23 -5.51 -0.37
CA GLU A 44 -1.49 -4.81 -1.63
C GLU A 44 -1.92 -3.34 -1.43
N ALA A 45 -2.09 -2.91 -0.17
CA ALA A 45 -2.53 -1.56 0.20
C ALA A 45 -1.68 -1.01 1.37
N PRO A 46 -0.43 -0.61 1.10
CA PRO A 46 0.47 -0.05 2.10
C PRO A 46 -0.16 1.15 2.82
N ALA A 47 0.16 1.34 4.09
CA ALA A 47 -0.38 2.39 4.96
C ALA A 47 -0.22 3.78 4.35
N MET A 48 0.97 4.07 3.83
CA MET A 48 1.27 5.34 3.18
C MET A 48 0.48 5.53 1.88
N ALA A 49 0.23 4.44 1.12
CA ALA A 49 -0.57 4.50 -0.10
C ALA A 49 -2.05 4.76 0.21
N LEU A 50 -2.58 4.14 1.27
CA LEU A 50 -3.92 4.41 1.81
C LEU A 50 -4.03 5.86 2.28
N SER A 51 -3.04 6.36 3.02
CA SER A 51 -2.97 7.76 3.47
C SER A 51 -3.01 8.73 2.29
N MET A 52 -2.13 8.59 1.30
CA MET A 52 -2.12 9.46 0.12
C MET A 52 -3.40 9.40 -0.72
N SER A 53 -4.04 8.23 -0.78
CA SER A 53 -5.27 8.01 -1.55
C SER A 53 -6.50 8.64 -0.88
N THR A 54 -6.52 8.68 0.46
CA THR A 54 -7.68 9.13 1.25
C THR A 54 -7.53 10.54 1.81
N GLY A 55 -6.30 10.99 2.01
CA GLY A 55 -5.97 12.18 2.78
C GLY A 55 -6.03 11.99 4.30
N LEU A 56 -6.16 10.76 4.79
CA LEU A 56 -6.08 10.44 6.21
C LEU A 56 -4.63 10.26 6.63
N GLU A 57 -4.28 10.64 7.86
CA GLU A 57 -2.97 10.32 8.41
C GLU A 57 -2.88 8.81 8.72
N VAL A 58 -1.66 8.25 8.64
CA VAL A 58 -1.46 6.82 8.98
C VAL A 58 -1.90 6.52 10.41
N ALA A 59 -1.63 7.42 11.35
CA ALA A 59 -2.07 7.30 12.74
C ALA A 59 -3.61 7.23 12.89
N GLU A 60 -4.38 7.91 12.02
CA GLU A 60 -5.84 7.79 12.03
C GLU A 60 -6.29 6.40 11.55
N LEU A 61 -5.56 5.78 10.63
CA LEU A 61 -5.88 4.44 10.15
C LEU A 61 -5.69 3.38 11.24
N GLU A 62 -4.74 3.59 12.16
CA GLU A 62 -4.47 2.68 13.28
C GLU A 62 -5.59 2.65 14.34
N GLU A 63 -6.45 3.65 14.36
CA GLU A 63 -7.59 3.71 15.29
C GLU A 63 -8.72 2.75 14.91
N TYR A 64 -8.72 2.27 13.66
CA TYR A 64 -9.74 1.37 13.14
C TYR A 64 -9.34 -0.09 13.31
N SER A 65 -10.32 -0.95 13.61
CA SER A 65 -10.10 -2.38 13.54
C SER A 65 -9.84 -2.84 12.10
N PRO A 66 -9.18 -3.98 11.88
CA PRO A 66 -8.92 -4.49 10.53
C PRO A 66 -10.19 -4.69 9.71
N SER A 67 -11.26 -5.17 10.36
CA SER A 67 -12.59 -5.32 9.74
C SER A 67 -13.22 -4.00 9.33
N GLU A 68 -12.94 -2.90 10.04
CA GLU A 68 -13.40 -1.57 9.66
C GLU A 68 -12.59 -1.00 8.49
N LEU A 69 -11.33 -1.40 8.34
CA LEU A 69 -10.46 -0.99 7.23
C LEU A 69 -10.69 -1.80 5.95
N GLU A 70 -11.30 -2.99 6.01
CA GLU A 70 -11.53 -3.85 4.84
C GLU A 70 -12.26 -3.12 3.69
N PRO A 71 -13.37 -2.38 3.91
CA PRO A 71 -14.04 -1.64 2.84
C PRO A 71 -13.13 -0.58 2.21
N LEU A 72 -12.28 0.06 3.03
CA LEU A 72 -11.34 1.06 2.55
C LEU A 72 -10.27 0.44 1.66
N LYS A 73 -9.69 -0.69 2.09
CA LYS A 73 -8.75 -1.49 1.30
C LYS A 73 -9.37 -1.91 -0.03
N GLU A 74 -10.58 -2.47 -0.04
CA GLU A 74 -11.27 -2.87 -1.27
C GLU A 74 -11.46 -1.69 -2.23
N ALA A 75 -11.96 -0.57 -1.71
CA ALA A 75 -12.11 0.66 -2.48
C ALA A 75 -10.77 1.18 -3.04
N PHE A 76 -9.68 1.05 -2.27
CA PHE A 76 -8.34 1.39 -2.72
C PHE A 76 -7.89 0.51 -3.88
N LEU A 77 -8.01 -0.82 -3.77
CA LEU A 77 -7.60 -1.76 -4.82
C LEU A 77 -8.34 -1.53 -6.13
N GLU A 78 -9.64 -1.26 -6.06
CA GLU A 78 -10.46 -0.94 -7.22
C GLU A 78 -10.10 0.41 -7.86
N THR A 79 -9.79 1.41 -7.04
CA THR A 79 -9.49 2.77 -7.50
C THR A 79 -8.04 2.91 -8.00
N ASN A 80 -7.14 2.03 -7.54
CA ASN A 80 -5.70 2.11 -7.80
C ASN A 80 -5.12 0.86 -8.51
N PRO A 81 -5.76 0.34 -9.57
CA PRO A 81 -5.36 -0.95 -10.16
C PRO A 81 -3.97 -0.90 -10.80
N PHE A 82 -3.49 0.27 -11.23
CA PHE A 82 -2.13 0.45 -11.76
C PHE A 82 -1.06 0.33 -10.66
N PHE A 83 -1.30 0.93 -9.49
CA PHE A 83 -0.40 0.82 -8.35
C PHE A 83 -0.31 -0.63 -7.86
N VAL A 84 -1.45 -1.32 -7.73
CA VAL A 84 -1.47 -2.73 -7.33
C VAL A 84 -0.67 -3.60 -8.30
N ARG A 85 -0.79 -3.38 -9.61
CA ARG A 85 0.03 -4.08 -10.62
C ARG A 85 1.53 -3.77 -10.48
N LEU A 86 1.89 -2.52 -10.15
CA LEU A 86 3.27 -2.13 -9.91
C LEU A 86 3.85 -2.88 -8.69
N VAL A 87 3.15 -2.88 -7.56
CA VAL A 87 3.57 -3.59 -6.34
C VAL A 87 3.78 -5.08 -6.65
N LYS A 88 2.82 -5.73 -7.33
CA LYS A 88 2.96 -7.14 -7.76
C LYS A 88 4.21 -7.39 -8.61
N ARG A 89 4.53 -6.46 -9.52
CA ARG A 89 5.73 -6.54 -10.35
C ARG A 89 7.01 -6.41 -9.53
N LEU A 90 7.04 -5.46 -8.59
CA LEU A 90 8.18 -5.24 -7.68
C LEU A 90 8.40 -6.44 -6.76
N SER A 91 7.34 -6.98 -6.14
CA SER A 91 7.45 -8.18 -5.31
C SER A 91 8.01 -9.38 -6.09
N ARG A 92 7.63 -9.53 -7.38
CA ARG A 92 8.20 -10.57 -8.23
C ARG A 92 9.69 -10.36 -8.48
N ILE A 93 10.10 -9.13 -8.83
CA ILE A 93 11.51 -8.78 -9.05
C ILE A 93 12.33 -9.00 -7.77
N GLY A 94 11.82 -8.57 -6.61
CA GLY A 94 12.48 -8.77 -5.32
C GLY A 94 12.69 -10.24 -4.98
N ARG A 95 11.70 -11.10 -5.21
CA ARG A 95 11.82 -12.56 -5.02
C ARG A 95 12.87 -13.18 -5.94
N GLU A 96 12.92 -12.76 -7.21
CA GLU A 96 13.92 -13.22 -8.18
C GLU A 96 15.35 -12.81 -7.76
N ALA A 97 15.53 -11.56 -7.31
CA ALA A 97 16.82 -11.07 -6.83
C ALA A 97 17.31 -11.82 -5.58
N LEU A 98 16.42 -12.05 -4.60
CA LEU A 98 16.75 -12.82 -3.39
C LEU A 98 17.17 -14.26 -3.73
N LYS A 99 16.45 -14.92 -4.63
CA LYS A 99 16.78 -16.27 -5.08
C LYS A 99 18.19 -16.33 -5.68
N ASN A 100 18.51 -15.40 -6.59
CA ASN A 100 19.83 -15.36 -7.23
C ASN A 100 20.96 -15.13 -6.21
N SER A 101 20.74 -14.26 -5.22
CA SER A 101 21.76 -13.98 -4.19
C SER A 101 22.09 -15.18 -3.29
N ILE A 102 21.10 -16.05 -3.03
CA ILE A 102 21.29 -17.30 -2.28
C ILE A 102 22.08 -18.32 -3.11
N GLU A 103 21.77 -18.42 -4.41
CA GLU A 103 22.48 -19.33 -5.33
C GLU A 103 23.94 -18.92 -5.53
N GLU A 104 24.24 -17.62 -5.65
CA GLU A 104 25.60 -17.07 -5.73
C GLU A 104 26.42 -17.28 -4.44
N SER A 105 25.77 -17.29 -3.27
CA SER A 105 26.45 -17.50 -1.99
C SER A 105 26.71 -18.98 -1.66
N ALA A 106 26.10 -19.90 -2.43
CA ALA A 106 26.19 -21.35 -2.21
C ALA A 106 27.17 -22.07 -3.17
N GLY A 107 27.72 -21.36 -4.16
CA GLY A 107 28.73 -21.86 -5.10
C GLY A 107 30.13 -21.31 -4.82
#